data_AF-A0A6B3J709-F1
#
_entry.id   AF-A0A6B3J709-F1
#
_cell.length_a   1.000
_cell.length_b   1.000
_cell.length_c   1.000
_cell.angle_alpha   90.00
_cell.angle_beta   90.00
_cell.angle_gamma   90.00
#
_symmetry.space_group_name_H-M   'P 1'
#
loop_
_entity.id
_entity.type
_entity.pdbx_description
1 polymer ?
#
loop_
_entity_poly.entity_id
_entity_poly.type
_entity_poly.pdbx_seq_one_letter_code
_entity_poly.pdbx_strand_id
1 'polypeptide(L)' 'MTFEEKLSQMYNEIADEISGMIPVEWENIYTIAYVIDQGGEVIFNYTKPGSDELNYYTYIPREYNVSEKVFYDLWTDL' A
#
# COMPACT_ATOMS: atom_id res chain seq x y z
N MET A 1 -5.17 11.41 23.42
CA MET A 1 -4.06 11.00 22.56
C MET A 1 -3.26 12.21 22.15
N THR A 2 -1.94 12.11 22.15
CA THR A 2 -1.03 13.13 21.61
C THR A 2 -1.15 13.20 20.09
N PHE A 3 -0.50 14.19 19.48
CA PHE A 3 -0.42 14.29 18.04
C PHE A 3 0.30 13.08 17.43
N GLU A 4 1.39 12.66 18.06
CA GLU A 4 2.23 11.53 17.63
C GLU A 4 1.47 10.20 17.72
N GLU A 5 0.65 10.00 18.75
CA GLU A 5 -0.17 8.80 18.88
C GLU A 5 -1.22 8.70 17.76
N LYS A 6 -1.89 9.81 17.43
CA LYS A 6 -2.83 9.86 16.31
C LYS A 6 -2.13 9.63 14.97
N LEU A 7 -0.96 10.24 14.79
CA LEU A 7 -0.17 10.07 13.58
C LEU A 7 0.30 8.62 13.40
N SER A 8 0.75 7.98 14.48
CA SER A 8 1.13 6.57 14.46
C SER A 8 -0.06 5.65 14.16
N GLN A 9 -1.26 5.96 14.67
CA GLN A 9 -2.46 5.19 14.32
C GLN A 9 -2.76 5.26 12.83
N MET A 10 -2.75 6.47 12.25
CA MET A 10 -2.96 6.65 10.80
C MET A 10 -1.91 5.91 9.97
N TYR A 11 -0.63 5.94 10.37
CA TYR A 11 0.41 5.19 9.65
C TYR A 11 0.22 3.69 9.72
N ASN A 12 -0.23 3.16 10.86
CA ASN A 12 -0.52 1.74 11.00
C ASN A 12 -1.73 1.32 10.18
N GLU A 13 -2.81 2.11 10.17
CA GLU A 13 -4.00 1.86 9.34
C GLU A 13 -3.64 1.78 7.85
N ILE A 14 -2.88 2.75 7.33
CA ILE A 14 -2.42 2.73 5.93
C ILE A 14 -1.53 1.50 5.66
N ALA A 15 -0.63 1.15 6.59
CA ALA A 15 0.25 0.00 6.43
C ALA A 15 -0.51 -1.34 6.43
N ASP A 16 -1.53 -1.47 7.29
CA ASP A 16 -2.37 -2.66 7.39
C ASP A 16 -3.20 -2.87 6.12
N GLU A 17 -3.80 -1.81 5.57
CA GLU A 17 -4.55 -1.88 4.31
C GLU A 17 -3.64 -2.25 3.14
N ILE A 18 -2.48 -1.59 3.00
CA ILE A 18 -1.50 -1.91 1.93
C ILE A 18 -1.02 -3.37 2.06
N SER A 19 -0.75 -3.83 3.29
CA SER A 19 -0.35 -5.21 3.55
C SER A 19 -1.39 -6.21 3.03
N GLY A 20 -2.69 -5.93 3.24
CA GLY A 20 -3.79 -6.74 2.74
C GLY A 20 -3.94 -6.75 1.22
N MET A 21 -3.45 -5.72 0.52
CA MET A 21 -3.49 -5.62 -0.94
C MET A 21 -2.42 -6.45 -1.66
N ILE A 22 -1.33 -6.86 -0.98
CA ILE A 22 -0.23 -7.62 -1.58
C ILE A 22 -0.54 -9.13 -1.45
N PRO A 23 -0.83 -9.85 -2.55
CA PRO A 23 -1.33 -11.23 -2.49
C PRO A 23 -0.20 -12.28 -2.35
N VAL A 24 0.98 -11.87 -1.92
CA VAL A 24 2.18 -12.70 -1.78
C VAL A 24 2.96 -12.32 -0.53
N GLU A 25 3.84 -13.20 -0.08
CA GLU A 25 4.81 -12.84 0.96
C GLU A 25 5.69 -11.68 0.50
N TRP A 26 5.89 -10.73 1.40
CA TRP A 26 6.68 -9.53 1.21
C TRP A 26 7.62 -9.33 2.40
N GLU A 27 8.72 -8.60 2.19
CA GLU A 27 9.72 -8.33 3.24
C GLU A 27 9.72 -6.86 3.66
N ASN A 28 9.75 -5.93 2.71
CA ASN A 28 9.63 -4.50 2.97
C ASN A 28 8.54 -3.88 2.09
N ILE A 29 7.83 -2.89 2.63
CA ILE A 29 6.89 -2.03 1.92
C ILE A 29 7.41 -0.59 1.99
N TYR A 30 7.44 0.09 0.85
CA TYR A 30 7.85 1.48 0.71
C TYR A 30 6.67 2.31 0.23
N THR A 31 6.19 3.22 1.08
CA THR A 31 4.95 3.97 0.82
C THR A 31 5.20 5.47 0.83
N ILE A 32 4.56 6.16 -0.10
CA ILE A 32 4.40 7.62 -0.10
C ILE A 32 2.90 7.91 -0.18
N ALA A 33 2.40 8.71 0.74
CA ALA A 33 1.01 9.17 0.74
C ALA A 33 0.97 10.69 0.60
N TYR A 34 0.25 11.18 -0.41
CA TYR A 34 -0.06 12.59 -0.58
C TYR A 34 -1.48 12.86 -0.07
N VAL A 35 -1.63 13.89 0.75
CA VAL A 35 -2.93 14.39 1.19
C VAL A 35 -3.00 15.87 0.84
N ILE A 36 -3.98 16.23 0.02
CA ILE A 36 -4.24 17.60 -0.43
C ILE A 36 -5.70 17.96 -0.20
N ASP A 37 -6.05 19.24 -0.24
CA ASP A 37 -7.42 19.70 0.03
C ASP A 37 -8.48 19.08 -0.91
N GLN A 38 -8.08 18.58 -2.08
CA GLN A 38 -8.97 18.04 -3.12
C GLN A 38 -8.88 16.52 -3.29
N GLY A 39 -8.13 15.81 -2.44
CA GLY A 39 -7.97 14.36 -2.54
C GLY A 39 -6.63 13.87 -1.99
N GLY A 40 -6.27 12.66 -2.37
CA GLY A 40 -5.00 12.06 -2.00
C GLY A 40 -4.56 11.00 -2.99
N GLU A 41 -3.34 10.54 -2.83
CA GLU A 41 -2.82 9.41 -3.59
C GLU A 41 -1.83 8.64 -2.71
N VAL A 42 -2.00 7.33 -2.65
CA VAL A 42 -1.05 6.42 -2.01
C VAL A 42 -0.30 5.65 -3.09
N ILE A 43 1.03 5.77 -3.07
CA ILE A 43 1.93 5.03 -3.94
C ILE A 43 2.72 4.08 -3.04
N PHE A 44 2.73 2.80 -3.36
CA PHE A 44 3.52 1.83 -2.60
C PHE A 44 4.26 0.85 -3.51
N ASN A 45 5.40 0.35 -3.05
CA ASN A 45 6.14 -0.72 -3.71
C ASN A 45 6.63 -1.69 -2.64
N TYR A 46 7.00 -2.90 -3.03
CA TYR A 46 7.40 -3.92 -2.06
C TYR A 46 8.54 -4.80 -2.56
N THR A 47 9.28 -5.38 -1.63
CA THR A 47 10.25 -6.45 -1.91
C THR A 47 9.69 -7.79 -1.50
N LYS A 48 10.15 -8.85 -2.17
CA LYS A 48 9.86 -10.24 -1.79
C LYS A 48 10.96 -10.75 -0.86
N PRO A 49 10.69 -11.76 -0.02
CA PRO A 49 11.69 -12.32 0.89
C PRO A 49 13.01 -12.67 0.18
N GLY A 50 14.12 -12.11 0.67
CA GLY A 50 15.45 -12.39 0.16
C GLY A 50 15.77 -11.76 -1.20
N SER A 51 14.99 -10.76 -1.64
CA SER A 51 15.25 -10.00 -2.86
C SER A 51 15.21 -8.51 -2.58
N ASP A 52 16.20 -7.77 -3.09
CA ASP A 52 16.20 -6.30 -3.10
C ASP A 52 15.44 -5.73 -4.32
N GLU A 53 14.83 -6.58 -5.15
CA GLU A 53 14.06 -6.15 -6.31
C GLU A 53 12.76 -5.46 -5.88
N LEU A 54 12.59 -4.23 -6.35
CA LEU A 54 11.40 -3.44 -6.09
C LEU A 54 10.26 -3.86 -7.04
N ASN A 55 9.18 -4.39 -6.47
CA ASN A 55 7.98 -4.77 -7.19
C ASN A 55 6.98 -3.61 -7.12
N TYR A 56 6.49 -3.19 -8.28
CA TYR A 56 5.55 -2.06 -8.37
C TYR A 56 4.12 -2.53 -8.14
N TYR A 57 3.39 -1.87 -7.24
CA TYR A 57 2.02 -2.24 -6.89
C TYR A 57 1.07 -2.26 -8.10
N THR A 58 1.30 -1.40 -9.09
CA THR A 58 0.51 -1.32 -10.32
C THR A 58 0.56 -2.60 -11.16
N TYR A 59 1.54 -3.47 -10.94
CA TYR A 59 1.63 -4.76 -11.62
C TYR A 59 0.91 -5.90 -10.89
N ILE A 60 0.48 -5.71 -9.63
CA ILE A 60 -0.20 -6.74 -8.83
C ILE A 60 -1.38 -7.39 -9.57
N PRO A 61 -2.31 -6.63 -10.20
CA PRO A 61 -3.42 -7.24 -10.94
C PRO A 61 -2.97 -8.24 -12.00
N ARG A 62 -1.95 -7.85 -12.78
CA ARG A 62 -1.43 -8.67 -13.88
C ARG A 62 -0.58 -9.83 -13.40
N GLU A 63 0.32 -9.61 -12.45
CA GLU A 63 1.30 -10.60 -12.01
C GLU A 63 0.67 -11.73 -11.18
N TYR A 64 -0.35 -11.41 -10.38
CA TYR A 64 -0.99 -12.38 -9.48
C TYR A 64 -2.42 -12.71 -9.86
N ASN A 65 -2.85 -12.30 -11.07
CA ASN A 65 -4.19 -12.56 -11.58
C ASN A 65 -5.29 -12.08 -10.62
N VAL A 66 -5.06 -10.92 -10.00
CA VAL A 66 -6.03 -10.21 -9.17
C VAL A 66 -6.90 -9.35 -10.10
N SER A 67 -8.21 -9.27 -9.83
CA SER A 67 -9.09 -8.41 -10.59
C SER A 67 -8.65 -6.95 -10.48
N GLU A 68 -8.38 -6.30 -11.62
CA GLU A 68 -8.04 -4.86 -11.67
C GLU A 68 -9.09 -4.01 -10.94
N LYS A 69 -10.38 -4.31 -11.13
CA LYS A 69 -11.46 -3.60 -10.44
C LYS A 69 -11.34 -3.74 -8.91
N VAL A 70 -11.18 -4.97 -8.41
CA VAL A 70 -11.07 -5.20 -6.96
C VAL A 70 -9.84 -4.50 -6.40
N PHE A 71 -8.72 -4.55 -7.12
CA PHE A 71 -7.49 -3.88 -6.70
C PHE A 71 -7.64 -2.36 -6.67
N TYR A 72 -8.23 -1.78 -7.72
CA TYR A 72 -8.43 -0.33 -7.79
C TYR A 72 -9.45 0.17 -6.77
N ASP A 73 -10.53 -0.57 -6.52
CA ASP A 73 -11.50 -0.20 -5.48
C ASP A 73 -10.78 -0.10 -4.11
N LEU A 74 -10.00 -1.14 -3.73
CA LEU A 74 -9.20 -1.12 -2.50
C LEU A 74 -8.18 0.02 -2.47
N TRP A 75 -7.50 0.25 -3.59
CA TRP A 75 -6.48 1.31 -3.70
C TRP A 75 -7.06 2.71 -3.56
N THR A 76 -8.25 2.98 -4.12
CA THR A 76 -8.90 4.29 -4.04
C THR A 76 -9.61 4.55 -2.72
N ASP A 77 -9.80 3.50 -1.91
CA ASP A 77 -10.36 3.61 -0.55
C ASP A 77 -9.28 3.96 0.51
N LEU A 78 -7.99 3.94 0.13
CA LEU A 78 -6.86 4.41 0.94
C LEU A 78 -6.80 5.94 1.03
#